data_AF-A0A7X9RVT1-F1
#
_entry.id   AF-A0A7X9RVT1-F1
#
_cell.length_a   1.000
_cell.length_b   1.000
_cell.length_c   1.000
_cell.angle_alpha   90.00
_cell.angle_beta   90.00
_cell.angle_gamma   90.00
#
_symmetry.space_group_name_H-M   'P 1'
#
loop_
_entity.id
_entity.type
_entity.pdbx_description
1 polymer ?
#
loop_
_entity_poly.entity_id
_entity_poly.type
_entity_poly.pdbx_seq_one_letter_code
_entity_poly.pdbx_strand_id
1 'polypeptide(L)'
;MKKYLFILVALLVTLTSFAQDGKLNKKQKKAKHFSEALAEKYNLDEAKTKEVYELKLTQMNTSGKISKKKKNGEITPEEAKAENRKNSKSTSNALMKICGATDKKAFNAELKALNQELKQVK
;
A
#
# COMPACT_ATOMS: atom_id res chain seq x y z
N MET A 1 -10.03 -22.91 10.53
CA MET A 1 -10.26 -21.52 10.97
C MET A 1 -9.28 -21.06 12.07
N LYS A 2 -9.08 -21.80 13.18
CA LYS A 2 -8.15 -21.38 14.26
C LYS A 2 -6.65 -21.30 13.85
N LYS A 3 -6.19 -22.12 12.91
CA LYS A 3 -4.79 -22.14 12.44
C LYS A 3 -4.42 -20.89 11.62
N TYR A 4 -5.34 -20.39 10.79
CA TYR A 4 -5.15 -19.17 10.01
C TYR A 4 -5.17 -17.91 10.87
N LEU A 5 -5.97 -17.91 11.94
CA LEU A 5 -5.99 -16.82 12.91
C LEU A 5 -4.65 -16.69 13.65
N PHE A 6 -3.97 -17.80 13.91
CA PHE A 6 -2.65 -17.81 14.53
C PHE A 6 -1.55 -17.27 13.59
N ILE A 7 -1.63 -17.60 12.30
CA ILE A 7 -0.73 -17.07 11.27
C ILE A 7 -0.98 -15.57 11.07
N LEU A 8 -2.24 -15.14 11.09
CA LEU A 8 -2.63 -13.73 10.98
C LEU A 8 -2.11 -12.91 12.16
N VAL A 9 -2.23 -13.44 13.39
CA VAL A 9 -1.69 -12.80 14.61
C VAL A 9 -0.15 -12.80 14.60
N ALA A 10 0.50 -13.86 14.13
CA ALA A 10 1.96 -13.90 14.00
C ALA A 10 2.47 -12.86 12.99
N LEU A 11 1.79 -12.70 11.84
CA LEU A 11 2.09 -11.67 10.83
C LEU A 11 1.88 -10.24 11.38
N LEU A 12 0.86 -10.05 12.22
CA LEU A 12 0.51 -8.76 12.82
C LEU A 12 1.58 -8.26 13.82
N VAL A 13 2.28 -9.19 14.48
CA VAL A 13 3.25 -8.93 15.57
C VAL A 13 4.68 -8.69 15.05
N THR A 14 5.06 -9.18 13.86
CA THR A 14 6.43 -8.94 13.34
C THR A 14 6.58 -7.62 12.60
N LEU A 15 5.48 -7.06 12.07
CA LEU A 15 5.49 -5.72 11.45
C LEU A 15 5.54 -4.57 12.46
N THR A 16 5.31 -4.82 13.76
CA THR A 16 5.47 -3.78 14.80
C THR A 16 6.94 -3.45 15.09
N SER A 17 7.89 -4.27 14.65
CA SER A 17 9.33 -4.00 14.79
C SER A 17 9.83 -2.83 13.93
N PHE A 18 9.02 -2.31 12.99
CA PHE A 18 9.33 -1.10 12.22
C PHE A 18 8.72 0.19 12.83
N ALA A 19 8.13 0.10 14.03
CA ALA A 19 7.63 1.24 14.79
C ALA A 19 8.71 1.75 15.77
N GLN A 20 9.84 2.22 15.25
CA GLN A 20 10.93 2.76 16.09
C GLN A 20 10.60 4.13 16.72
N ASP A 21 9.42 4.69 16.45
CA ASP A 21 8.87 5.89 17.11
C ASP A 21 7.39 5.69 17.46
N GLY A 22 7.12 5.04 18.59
CA GLY A 22 5.96 5.17 19.50
C GLY A 22 4.50 5.09 19.01
N LYS A 23 4.14 5.54 17.80
CA LYS A 23 2.80 5.48 17.20
C LYS A 23 2.91 5.39 15.68
N LEU A 24 2.39 4.31 15.10
CA LEU A 24 2.20 4.20 13.65
C LEU A 24 1.42 5.43 13.14
N ASN A 25 2.05 6.22 12.28
CA ASN A 25 1.39 7.35 11.65
C ASN A 25 0.26 6.83 10.72
N LYS A 26 -0.69 7.70 10.39
CA LYS A 26 -1.88 7.30 9.61
C LYS A 26 -1.54 6.63 8.27
N LYS A 27 -0.41 6.99 7.64
CA LYS A 27 0.05 6.35 6.40
C LYS A 27 0.54 4.94 6.65
N GLN A 28 1.34 4.73 7.69
CA GLN A 28 1.83 3.40 8.05
C GLN A 28 0.67 2.47 8.44
N LYS A 29 -0.34 2.95 9.17
CA LYS A 29 -1.56 2.16 9.46
C LYS A 29 -2.28 1.72 8.18
N LYS A 30 -2.44 2.62 7.22
CA LYS A 30 -3.08 2.31 5.94
C LYS A 30 -2.22 1.38 5.08
N ALA A 31 -0.91 1.56 5.09
CA ALA A 31 0.01 0.67 4.38
C ALA A 31 -0.02 -0.74 4.97
N LYS A 32 -0.07 -0.86 6.31
CA LYS A 32 -0.18 -2.15 7.03
C LYS A 32 -1.47 -2.88 6.69
N HIS A 33 -2.62 -2.22 6.83
CA HIS A 33 -3.90 -2.81 6.46
C HIS A 33 -3.96 -3.21 4.97
N PHE A 34 -3.34 -2.42 4.10
CA PHE A 34 -3.27 -2.74 2.68
C PHE A 34 -2.42 -3.99 2.39
N SER A 35 -1.24 -4.09 3.02
CA SER A 35 -0.37 -5.26 2.85
C SER A 35 -0.99 -6.52 3.42
N GLU A 36 -1.68 -6.43 4.56
CA GLU A 36 -2.37 -7.56 5.18
C GLU A 36 -3.52 -8.08 4.32
N ALA A 37 -4.35 -7.19 3.78
CA ALA A 37 -5.44 -7.58 2.89
C ALA A 37 -4.94 -8.27 1.60
N LEU A 38 -3.83 -7.78 1.03
CA LEU A 38 -3.22 -8.44 -0.13
C LEU A 38 -2.53 -9.76 0.27
N ALA A 39 -1.91 -9.82 1.45
CA ALA A 39 -1.29 -11.04 1.95
C ALA A 39 -2.31 -12.16 2.15
N GLU A 40 -3.45 -11.86 2.76
CA GLU A 40 -4.54 -12.80 2.95
C GLU A 40 -5.10 -13.26 1.61
N LYS A 41 -5.33 -12.33 0.68
CA LYS A 41 -5.96 -12.66 -0.61
C LYS A 41 -5.06 -13.46 -1.54
N TYR A 42 -3.77 -13.15 -1.57
CA TYR A 42 -2.80 -13.77 -2.47
C TYR A 42 -1.92 -14.82 -1.78
N ASN A 43 -2.20 -15.15 -0.52
CA ASN A 43 -1.39 -16.04 0.31
C ASN A 43 0.10 -15.66 0.26
N LEU A 44 0.40 -14.38 0.45
CA LEU A 44 1.78 -13.88 0.42
C LEU A 44 2.53 -14.35 1.65
N ASP A 45 3.79 -14.71 1.46
CA ASP A 45 4.72 -14.91 2.56
C ASP A 45 5.07 -13.58 3.25
N GLU A 46 5.78 -13.67 4.38
CA GLU A 46 6.16 -12.51 5.19
C GLU A 46 7.04 -11.52 4.40
N ALA A 47 7.96 -12.02 3.56
CA ALA A 47 8.87 -11.20 2.78
C ALA A 47 8.10 -10.36 1.73
N LYS A 48 7.20 -11.00 0.98
CA LYS A 48 6.33 -10.33 0.00
C LYS A 48 5.36 -9.37 0.66
N THR A 49 4.82 -9.73 1.82
CA THR A 49 3.92 -8.84 2.59
C THR A 49 4.64 -7.57 3.01
N LYS A 50 5.87 -7.69 3.50
CA LYS A 50 6.73 -6.54 3.83
C LYS A 50 7.05 -5.69 2.60
N GLU A 51 7.35 -6.33 1.47
CA GLU A 51 7.58 -5.62 0.21
C GLU A 51 6.35 -4.81 -0.24
N VAL A 52 5.15 -5.40 -0.14
CA VAL A 52 3.88 -4.69 -0.40
C VAL A 52 3.71 -3.50 0.54
N TYR A 53 4.00 -3.67 1.83
CA TYR A 53 3.92 -2.60 2.83
C TYR A 53 4.84 -1.43 2.48
N GLU A 54 6.12 -1.69 2.22
CA GLU A 54 7.13 -0.68 1.90
C GLU A 54 6.81 0.04 0.59
N LEU A 55 6.38 -0.72 -0.43
CA LEU A 55 5.97 -0.17 -1.71
C LEU A 55 4.76 0.75 -1.56
N LYS A 56 3.77 0.35 -0.74
CA LYS A 56 2.59 1.16 -0.47
C LYS A 56 2.93 2.43 0.30
N LEU A 57 3.80 2.33 1.30
CA LEU A 57 4.26 3.49 2.08
C LEU A 57 5.03 4.47 1.19
N THR A 58 5.90 3.96 0.31
CA THR A 58 6.64 4.75 -0.67
C THR A 58 5.70 5.46 -1.63
N GLN A 59 4.68 4.77 -2.16
CA GLN A 59 3.66 5.37 -3.02
C GLN A 59 2.97 6.57 -2.33
N MET A 60 2.57 6.40 -1.07
CA MET A 60 1.89 7.46 -0.29
C MET A 60 2.82 8.64 0.01
N ASN A 61 4.10 8.38 0.25
CA ASN A 61 5.09 9.43 0.49
C ASN A 61 5.39 10.22 -0.78
N THR A 62 5.56 9.55 -1.92
CA THR A 62 5.74 10.21 -3.23
C THR A 62 4.52 11.07 -3.57
N SER A 63 3.30 10.54 -3.42
CA SER A 63 2.07 11.31 -3.67
C SER A 63 1.94 12.53 -2.75
N GLY A 64 2.40 12.40 -1.50
CA GLY A 64 2.50 13.51 -0.55
C GLY A 64 3.51 14.57 -0.98
N LYS A 65 4.68 14.18 -1.50
CA LYS A 65 5.67 15.11 -2.07
C LYS A 65 5.10 15.86 -3.28
N ILE A 66 4.45 15.16 -4.21
CA ILE A 66 3.79 15.77 -5.38
C ILE A 66 2.73 16.79 -4.93
N SER A 67 1.94 16.44 -3.92
CA SER A 67 0.92 17.35 -3.38
C SER A 67 1.52 18.61 -2.75
N LYS A 68 2.67 18.47 -2.07
CA LYS A 68 3.42 19.63 -1.54
C LYS A 68 3.94 20.51 -2.67
N LYS A 69 4.59 19.95 -3.70
CA LYS A 69 5.06 20.68 -4.88
C LYS A 69 3.94 21.48 -5.55
N LYS A 70 2.78 20.85 -5.75
CA LYS A 70 1.58 21.52 -6.29
C LYS A 70 1.15 22.68 -5.39
N LYS A 71 1.11 22.48 -4.07
CA LYS A 71 0.72 23.52 -3.11
C LYS A 71 1.70 24.70 -3.11
N ASN A 72 2.98 24.41 -3.31
CA ASN A 72 4.05 25.41 -3.39
C ASN A 72 4.11 26.14 -4.75
N GLY A 73 3.32 25.72 -5.74
CA GLY A 73 3.36 26.27 -7.10
C GLY A 73 4.56 25.79 -7.93
N GLU A 74 5.35 24.82 -7.45
CA GLU A 74 6.48 24.24 -8.19
C GLU A 74 6.05 23.44 -9.42
N ILE A 75 4.82 22.92 -9.40
CA ILE A 75 4.21 22.18 -10.51
C ILE A 75 2.74 22.57 -10.65
N THR A 76 2.23 22.49 -11.87
CA THR A 76 0.81 22.72 -12.18
C THR A 76 -0.08 21.57 -11.71
N PRO A 77 -1.41 21.78 -11.58
CA PRO A 77 -2.35 20.71 -11.29
C PRO A 77 -2.31 19.53 -12.29
N GLU A 78 -2.06 19.81 -13.57
CA GLU A 78 -1.98 18.78 -14.61
C GLU A 78 -0.67 17.97 -14.53
N GLU A 79 0.46 18.61 -14.25
CA GLU A 79 1.72 17.91 -13.98
C GLU A 79 1.62 17.03 -12.74
N ALA A 80 1.04 17.56 -11.65
CA ALA A 80 0.80 16.79 -10.43
C ALA A 80 -0.09 15.55 -10.69
N LYS A 81 -1.08 15.67 -11.57
CA LYS A 81 -1.95 14.56 -11.98
C LYS A 81 -1.18 13.54 -12.83
N ALA A 82 -0.34 13.99 -13.76
CA ALA A 82 0.50 13.13 -14.58
C ALA A 82 1.54 12.36 -13.73
N GLU A 83 2.22 13.03 -12.78
CA GLU A 83 3.16 12.39 -11.86
C GLU A 83 2.47 11.38 -10.95
N ASN A 84 1.30 11.72 -10.40
CA ASN A 84 0.54 10.77 -9.57
C ASN A 84 0.07 9.56 -10.38
N ARG A 85 -0.30 9.73 -11.66
CA ARG A 85 -0.63 8.62 -12.56
C ARG A 85 0.60 7.73 -12.81
N LYS A 86 1.78 8.31 -13.07
CA LYS A 86 3.03 7.56 -13.23
C LYS A 86 3.38 6.78 -11.97
N ASN A 87 3.34 7.43 -10.80
CA ASN A 87 3.56 6.81 -9.50
C ASN A 87 2.61 5.62 -9.29
N SER A 88 1.31 5.84 -9.51
CA SER A 88 0.28 4.80 -9.31
C SER A 88 0.45 3.63 -10.28
N LYS A 89 0.77 3.88 -11.55
CA LYS A 89 1.00 2.84 -12.56
C LYS A 89 2.24 2.00 -12.25
N SER A 90 3.32 2.64 -11.79
CA SER A 90 4.53 1.95 -11.36
C SER A 90 4.25 1.04 -10.17
N THR A 91 3.59 1.59 -9.14
CA THR A 91 3.19 0.83 -7.95
C THR A 91 2.25 -0.33 -8.29
N SER A 92 1.21 -0.12 -9.11
CA SER A 92 0.27 -1.18 -9.46
C SER A 92 0.96 -2.32 -10.21
N ASN A 93 1.90 -2.00 -11.11
CA ASN A 93 2.65 -3.02 -11.84
C ASN A 93 3.58 -3.81 -10.90
N ALA A 94 4.25 -3.15 -9.96
CA ALA A 94 5.10 -3.82 -8.99
C ALA A 94 4.29 -4.71 -8.04
N LEU A 95 3.17 -4.20 -7.50
CA LEU A 95 2.25 -4.99 -6.68
C LEU A 95 1.73 -6.23 -7.40
N MET A 96 1.38 -6.10 -8.69
CA MET A 96 0.90 -7.20 -9.51
C MET A 96 1.95 -8.31 -9.64
N LYS A 97 3.22 -7.94 -9.79
CA LYS A 97 4.35 -8.90 -9.82
C LYS A 97 4.52 -9.62 -8.47
N ILE A 98 4.52 -8.86 -7.38
CA ILE A 98 4.68 -9.43 -6.02
C ILE A 98 3.53 -10.41 -5.71
N CYS A 99 2.30 -10.05 -6.10
CA CYS A 99 1.11 -10.86 -5.88
C CYS A 99 0.94 -12.01 -6.88
N GLY A 100 1.81 -12.12 -7.90
CA GLY A 100 1.67 -13.13 -8.96
C GLY A 100 0.39 -12.99 -9.80
N ALA A 101 -0.25 -11.82 -9.81
CA ALA A 101 -1.49 -11.60 -10.54
C ALA A 101 -1.23 -11.46 -12.04
N THR A 102 -1.99 -12.17 -12.87
CA THR A 102 -1.83 -12.18 -14.34
C THR A 102 -2.83 -11.25 -15.03
N ASP A 103 -4.03 -11.09 -14.47
CA ASP A 103 -5.06 -10.17 -14.97
C ASP A 103 -4.91 -8.78 -14.36
N LYS A 104 -4.35 -7.88 -15.17
CA LYS A 104 -4.16 -6.47 -14.81
C LYS A 104 -5.48 -5.72 -14.55
N LYS A 105 -6.56 -6.02 -15.27
CA LYS A 105 -7.83 -5.28 -15.15
C LYS A 105 -8.53 -5.68 -13.86
N ALA A 106 -8.61 -6.98 -13.57
CA ALA A 106 -9.12 -7.48 -12.32
C ALA A 106 -8.30 -6.96 -11.13
N PHE A 107 -6.97 -7.09 -11.20
CA PHE A 107 -6.08 -6.61 -10.14
C PHE A 107 -6.27 -5.12 -9.83
N ASN A 108 -6.36 -4.27 -10.86
CA ASN A 108 -6.57 -2.83 -10.64
C ASN A 108 -7.96 -2.51 -10.06
N ALA A 109 -9.00 -3.27 -10.42
CA ALA A 109 -10.32 -3.11 -9.83
C ALA A 109 -10.29 -3.45 -8.33
N GLU A 110 -9.57 -4.50 -7.95
CA GLU A 110 -9.38 -4.89 -6.56
C GLU A 110 -8.57 -3.86 -5.77
N LEU A 111 -7.46 -3.39 -6.33
CA LEU A 111 -6.68 -2.30 -5.72
C LEU A 111 -7.57 -1.07 -5.51
N LYS A 112 -8.48 -0.76 -6.43
CA LYS A 112 -9.41 0.36 -6.28
C LYS A 112 -10.39 0.13 -5.12
N ALA A 113 -10.97 -1.07 -4.99
CA ALA A 113 -11.86 -1.42 -3.90
C ALA A 113 -11.15 -1.33 -2.53
N LEU A 114 -9.97 -1.93 -2.42
CA LEU A 114 -9.16 -1.86 -1.20
C LEU A 114 -8.78 -0.42 -0.84
N ASN A 115 -8.43 0.42 -1.83
CA ASN A 115 -8.17 1.83 -1.57
C ASN A 115 -9.42 2.63 -1.16
N GLN A 116 -10.64 2.21 -1.54
CA GLN A 116 -11.88 2.82 -1.06
C GLN A 116 -12.12 2.46 0.41
N GLU A 117 -11.90 1.22 0.81
CA GLU A 117 -11.95 0.77 2.21
C GLU A 117 -10.95 1.54 3.08
N LEU A 118 -9.73 1.75 2.58
CA LEU A 118 -8.70 2.56 3.26
C LEU A 118 -9.11 4.02 3.52
N LYS A 119 -10.12 4.57 2.82
CA LYS A 119 -10.64 5.90 3.14
C LYS A 119 -11.40 5.92 4.47
N GLN A 120 -12.00 4.79 4.84
CA GLN A 120 -12.77 4.61 6.07
C GLN A 120 -11.87 4.31 7.27
N VAL A 121 -10.64 3.84 7.05
CA VAL A 121 -9.63 3.63 8.10
C VAL A 121 -9.20 4.99 8.69
N LYS A 122 -9.67 5.27 9.91
CA LYS A 122 -9.43 6.52 10.66
C LYS A 122 -8.04 6.59 11.30
#